data_AF-K2N2L4-F1
#
_entry.id   AF-K2N2L4-F1
#
_cell.length_a   1.000
_cell.length_b   1.000
_cell.length_c   1.000
_cell.angle_alpha   90.00
_cell.angle_beta   90.00
_cell.angle_gamma   90.00
#
_symmetry.space_group_name_H-M   'P 1'
#
loop_
_entity.id
_entity.type
_entity.pdbx_description
1 polymer ?
#
loop_
_entity_poly.entity_id
_entity_poly.type
_entity_poly.pdbx_seq_one_letter_code
_entity_poly.pdbx_strand_id
1 'polypeptide(L)'
;MVLTSDKGWPYTLNAPQGPMKDFFINCEVDRVWQIVSSDLTKWFDNFDLSRNPSPMSCLLIGTPGIGKSMAAGSYLLYQLLHYDVEKPQLVVYSFGDTAYVFDKTAQTMTQYEGAITSKIVVRSFWQRGMNGYIIYDVAKKGTPPATNFAPASGWGMIVVSSPKVSNYDEWAKQLKAVRIIMNCPDEMDVKAMCAWMKRDVTKDEQAEYWEMVKKHMDEVGPIPRYIFEEKKYINRIGAVDDALGAIKPIDDGKYLTEGGTKLWYSEDPSHKLVKIVRAKTEKGAEVFLNAPICADIGFRTADRLRKVMRAKDFCC
;
A
#
# COMPACT_ATOMS: atom_id res chain seq x y z
N MET A 1 10.79 -12.63 -5.28
CA MET A 1 11.75 -12.00 -6.24
C MET A 1 12.28 -10.71 -5.64
N VAL A 2 13.46 -10.25 -6.03
CA VAL A 2 14.03 -8.95 -5.59
C VAL A 2 14.30 -8.09 -6.81
N LEU A 3 13.97 -6.80 -6.74
CA LEU A 3 14.40 -5.81 -7.72
C LEU A 3 15.39 -4.85 -7.11
N THR A 4 16.45 -4.56 -7.88
CA THR A 4 17.56 -3.70 -7.49
C THR A 4 17.67 -2.54 -8.48
N SER A 5 17.84 -1.33 -7.97
CA SER A 5 18.15 -0.13 -8.76
C SER A 5 19.40 0.56 -8.21
N ASP A 6 20.41 0.75 -9.06
CA ASP A 6 21.65 1.44 -8.67
C ASP A 6 21.40 2.90 -8.27
N LYS A 7 20.42 3.54 -8.90
CA LYS A 7 20.00 4.92 -8.64
C LYS A 7 18.93 5.02 -7.54
N GLY A 8 18.47 3.88 -7.02
CA GLY A 8 17.36 3.81 -6.07
C GLY A 8 15.98 3.96 -6.72
N TRP A 9 14.96 4.07 -5.86
CA TRP A 9 13.56 4.16 -6.26
C TRP A 9 12.92 5.47 -5.80
N PRO A 10 12.00 6.09 -6.57
CA PRO A 10 11.41 7.39 -6.26
C PRO A 10 10.94 7.57 -4.81
N TYR A 11 10.24 6.57 -4.24
CA TYR A 11 9.79 6.59 -2.84
C TYR A 11 10.93 6.74 -1.81
N THR A 12 12.12 6.27 -2.17
CA THR A 12 13.28 6.13 -1.28
C THR A 12 14.34 7.19 -1.53
N LEU A 13 14.24 7.97 -2.62
CA LEU A 13 15.22 9.01 -2.97
C LEU A 13 15.37 10.06 -1.86
N ASN A 14 14.29 10.34 -1.14
CA ASN A 14 14.27 11.30 -0.03
C ASN A 14 14.37 10.63 1.36
N ALA A 15 14.77 9.36 1.43
CA ALA A 15 14.92 8.66 2.70
C ALA A 15 16.17 9.16 3.46
N PRO A 16 16.10 9.38 4.80
CA PRO A 16 17.24 9.87 5.58
C PRO A 16 18.49 8.97 5.53
N GLN A 17 18.29 7.68 5.27
CA GLN A 17 19.34 6.66 5.19
C GLN A 17 19.91 6.50 3.77
N GLY A 18 19.54 7.40 2.85
CA GLY A 18 19.84 7.30 1.42
C GLY A 18 18.85 6.40 0.66
N PRO A 19 18.97 6.37 -0.69
CA PRO A 19 18.10 5.59 -1.54
C PRO A 19 18.25 4.09 -1.25
N MET A 20 17.13 3.43 -0.97
CA MET A 20 17.11 1.97 -0.90
C MET A 20 17.19 1.43 -2.32
N LYS A 21 18.10 0.48 -2.53
CA LYS A 21 18.35 -0.12 -3.85
C LYS A 21 17.45 -1.33 -4.09
N ASP A 22 17.23 -2.13 -3.05
CA ASP A 22 16.51 -3.40 -3.14
C ASP A 22 15.09 -3.29 -2.56
N PHE A 23 14.12 -3.94 -3.22
CA PHE A 23 12.85 -4.29 -2.59
C PHE A 23 12.35 -5.66 -3.00
N PHE A 24 11.45 -6.20 -2.17
CA PHE A 24 10.94 -7.55 -2.27
C PHE A 24 9.59 -7.59 -2.99
N ILE A 25 9.47 -8.57 -3.89
CA ILE A 25 8.25 -8.88 -4.62
C ILE A 25 7.76 -10.22 -4.12
N ASN A 26 6.65 -10.14 -3.39
CA ASN A 26 5.85 -11.29 -2.98
C ASN A 26 4.66 -11.48 -3.93
N CYS A 27 3.86 -12.52 -3.65
CA CYS A 27 2.68 -12.84 -4.42
C CYS A 27 1.66 -11.69 -4.47
N GLU A 28 1.52 -10.93 -3.38
CA GLU A 28 0.58 -9.81 -3.29
C GLU A 28 1.02 -8.61 -4.14
N VAL A 29 2.32 -8.31 -4.18
CA VAL A 29 2.90 -7.28 -5.05
C VAL A 29 2.76 -7.65 -6.52
N ASP A 30 3.06 -8.91 -6.87
CA ASP A 30 2.88 -9.39 -8.24
C ASP A 30 1.41 -9.35 -8.67
N ARG A 31 0.48 -9.76 -7.80
CA ARG A 31 -0.96 -9.69 -8.06
C ARG A 31 -1.44 -8.29 -8.41
N VAL A 32 -0.94 -7.25 -7.72
CA VAL A 32 -1.26 -5.85 -8.05
C VAL A 32 -0.86 -5.53 -9.48
N TRP A 33 0.35 -5.93 -9.90
CA TRP A 33 0.79 -5.77 -11.28
C TRP A 33 -0.08 -6.56 -12.26
N GLN A 34 -0.40 -7.82 -11.99
CA GLN A 34 -1.23 -8.64 -12.89
C GLN A 34 -2.60 -8.00 -13.15
N ILE A 35 -3.22 -7.38 -12.13
CA ILE A 35 -4.48 -6.66 -12.29
C ILE A 35 -4.31 -5.45 -13.21
N VAL A 36 -3.29 -4.62 -12.94
CA VAL A 36 -3.00 -3.42 -13.75
C VAL A 36 -2.63 -3.80 -15.18
N SER A 37 -1.79 -4.82 -15.36
CA SER A 37 -1.36 -5.32 -16.67
C SER A 37 -2.55 -5.86 -17.48
N SER A 38 -3.45 -6.63 -16.86
CA SER A 38 -4.65 -7.12 -17.54
C SER A 38 -5.55 -5.99 -18.02
N ASP A 39 -5.71 -4.93 -17.21
CA ASP A 39 -6.49 -3.75 -17.59
C ASP A 39 -5.82 -2.96 -18.72
N LEU A 40 -4.49 -2.78 -18.65
CA LEU A 40 -3.71 -2.16 -19.72
C LEU A 40 -3.83 -2.94 -21.03
N THR A 41 -3.69 -4.26 -21.01
CA THR A 41 -3.85 -5.10 -22.20
C THR A 41 -5.23 -4.89 -22.83
N LYS A 42 -6.30 -4.94 -22.05
CA LYS A 42 -7.66 -4.67 -22.56
C LYS A 42 -7.81 -3.28 -23.16
N TRP A 43 -7.20 -2.27 -22.53
CA TRP A 43 -7.25 -0.91 -23.04
C TRP A 43 -6.55 -0.77 -24.41
N PHE A 44 -5.37 -1.36 -24.57
CA PHE A 44 -4.62 -1.26 -25.82
C PHE A 44 -5.11 -2.20 -26.93
N ASP A 45 -5.77 -3.31 -26.60
CA ASP A 45 -6.28 -4.26 -27.59
C ASP A 45 -7.63 -3.83 -28.22
N ASN A 46 -8.37 -2.92 -27.56
CA ASN A 46 -9.62 -2.40 -28.09
C ASN A 46 -9.34 -1.33 -29.17
N PHE A 47 -9.48 -1.71 -30.44
CA PHE A 47 -9.25 -0.84 -31.61
C PHE A 47 -10.35 0.19 -31.88
N ASP A 48 -11.50 0.09 -31.22
CA ASP A 48 -12.67 0.93 -31.51
C ASP A 48 -12.57 2.28 -30.76
N LEU A 49 -11.94 3.27 -31.40
CA LEU A 49 -11.66 4.63 -30.88
C LEU A 49 -12.90 5.36 -30.33
N SER A 50 -14.10 4.96 -30.74
CA SER A 50 -15.37 5.52 -30.25
C SER A 50 -15.76 5.04 -28.85
N ARG A 51 -15.12 3.97 -28.36
CA ARG A 51 -15.47 3.22 -27.16
C ARG A 51 -14.28 2.79 -26.32
N ASN A 52 -13.12 3.44 -26.44
CA ASN A 52 -12.01 3.20 -25.52
C ASN A 52 -12.19 4.03 -24.23
N PRO A 53 -12.84 3.50 -23.17
CA PRO A 53 -12.71 4.13 -21.87
C PRO A 53 -11.22 4.14 -21.51
N SER A 54 -10.79 5.16 -20.78
CA SER A 54 -9.49 5.12 -20.10
C SER A 54 -9.29 3.79 -19.37
N PRO A 55 -8.04 3.37 -19.13
CA PRO A 55 -7.77 2.32 -18.16
C PRO A 55 -8.50 2.61 -16.86
N MET A 56 -8.90 1.54 -16.19
CA MET A 56 -9.55 1.65 -14.90
C MET A 56 -8.64 2.42 -13.93
N SER A 57 -9.20 3.47 -13.34
CA SER A 57 -8.55 4.07 -12.17
C SER A 57 -8.57 3.06 -11.03
N CYS A 58 -7.41 2.85 -10.39
CA CYS A 58 -7.24 1.87 -9.34
C CYS A 58 -6.90 2.56 -8.00
N LEU A 59 -7.38 2.02 -6.89
CA LEU A 59 -7.01 2.42 -5.54
C LEU A 59 -6.40 1.23 -4.81
N LEU A 60 -5.09 1.28 -4.57
CA LEU A 60 -4.37 0.25 -3.83
C LEU A 60 -4.50 0.48 -2.32
N ILE A 61 -5.20 -0.45 -1.67
CA ILE A 61 -5.50 -0.46 -0.23
C ILE A 61 -4.73 -1.60 0.42
N GLY A 62 -4.32 -1.41 1.68
CA GLY A 62 -3.68 -2.45 2.47
C GLY A 62 -3.11 -1.89 3.76
N THR A 63 -2.78 -2.78 4.68
CA THR A 63 -2.30 -2.42 6.03
C THR A 63 -1.16 -1.40 5.98
N PRO A 64 -1.19 -0.32 6.77
CA PRO A 64 -0.08 0.62 6.86
C PRO A 64 1.26 -0.07 7.19
N GLY A 65 2.29 0.20 6.38
CA GLY A 65 3.65 -0.32 6.61
C GLY A 65 3.98 -1.65 5.92
N ILE A 66 3.08 -2.24 5.14
CA ILE A 66 3.34 -3.51 4.43
C ILE A 66 4.12 -3.38 3.11
N GLY A 67 4.53 -2.17 2.74
CA GLY A 67 5.30 -1.94 1.52
C GLY A 67 4.48 -1.58 0.27
N LYS A 68 3.27 -1.02 0.40
CA LYS A 68 2.49 -0.53 -0.77
C LYS A 68 3.30 0.43 -1.65
N SER A 69 3.84 1.49 -1.07
CA SER A 69 4.66 2.48 -1.78
C SER A 69 6.02 1.91 -2.18
N MET A 70 6.76 1.34 -1.20
CA MET A 70 8.14 0.87 -1.36
C MET A 70 8.26 -0.32 -2.30
N ALA A 71 7.35 -1.29 -2.24
CA ALA A 71 7.39 -2.51 -3.03
C ALA A 71 6.42 -2.45 -4.21
N ALA A 72 5.10 -2.36 -3.97
CA ALA A 72 4.13 -2.39 -5.06
C ALA A 72 4.26 -1.17 -5.99
N GLY A 73 4.41 0.05 -5.46
CA GLY A 73 4.62 1.26 -6.25
C GLY A 73 5.89 1.18 -7.11
N SER A 74 7.01 0.77 -6.51
CA SER A 74 8.27 0.58 -7.23
C SER A 74 8.20 -0.54 -8.28
N TYR A 75 7.50 -1.64 -7.97
CA TYR A 75 7.31 -2.74 -8.92
C TYR A 75 6.44 -2.32 -10.11
N LEU A 76 5.35 -1.59 -9.85
CA LEU A 76 4.51 -1.01 -10.90
C LEU A 76 5.33 -0.08 -11.79
N LEU A 77 6.17 0.77 -11.20
CA LEU A 77 7.06 1.65 -11.98
C LEU A 77 7.99 0.83 -12.88
N TYR A 78 8.69 -0.14 -12.31
CA TYR A 78 9.57 -1.03 -13.06
C TYR A 78 8.83 -1.69 -14.23
N GLN A 79 7.68 -2.28 -13.94
CA GLN A 79 6.89 -3.00 -14.92
C GLN A 79 6.34 -2.10 -16.03
N LEU A 80 5.83 -0.91 -15.70
CA LEU A 80 5.31 0.04 -16.69
C LEU A 80 6.42 0.58 -17.62
N LEU A 81 7.64 0.75 -17.10
CA LEU A 81 8.80 1.15 -17.89
C LEU A 81 9.24 0.06 -18.88
N HIS A 82 9.08 -1.22 -18.50
CA HIS A 82 9.42 -2.37 -19.34
C HIS A 82 8.22 -2.93 -20.13
N TYR A 83 7.02 -2.42 -19.88
CA TYR A 83 5.85 -2.70 -20.68
C TYR A 83 6.06 -2.16 -22.09
N ASP A 84 5.38 -2.74 -23.07
CA ASP A 84 5.51 -2.40 -24.49
C ASP A 84 5.66 -0.88 -24.71
N VAL A 85 6.70 -0.51 -25.45
CA VAL A 85 7.10 0.89 -25.67
C VAL A 85 6.05 1.65 -26.47
N GLU A 86 5.29 0.97 -27.33
CA GLU A 86 4.23 1.57 -28.14
C GLU A 86 2.94 1.84 -27.34
N LYS A 87 2.88 1.35 -26.10
CA LYS A 87 1.69 1.42 -25.24
C LYS A 87 1.70 2.70 -24.37
N PRO A 88 1.98 2.71 -23.05
CA PRO A 88 2.18 3.99 -22.38
C PRO A 88 3.56 4.52 -22.79
N GLN A 89 3.58 5.72 -23.37
CA GLN A 89 4.81 6.45 -23.73
C GLN A 89 5.41 7.14 -22.50
N LEU A 90 4.55 7.57 -21.57
CA LEU A 90 4.92 8.23 -20.33
C LEU A 90 4.51 7.40 -19.11
N VAL A 91 5.40 7.34 -18.12
CA VAL A 91 5.06 6.86 -16.78
C VAL A 91 5.32 8.00 -15.80
N VAL A 92 4.31 8.36 -15.00
CA VAL A 92 4.42 9.43 -14.00
C VAL A 92 4.33 8.81 -12.63
N TYR A 93 5.37 8.98 -11.81
CA TYR A 93 5.34 8.61 -10.40
C TYR A 93 5.25 9.89 -9.56
N SER A 94 4.12 10.11 -8.92
CA SER A 94 3.91 11.24 -8.02
C SER A 94 4.00 10.79 -6.57
N PHE A 95 4.80 11.49 -5.76
CA PHE A 95 4.91 11.26 -4.33
C PHE A 95 4.95 12.59 -3.59
N GLY A 96 3.91 12.85 -2.79
CA GLY A 96 3.73 14.16 -2.17
C GLY A 96 3.54 15.26 -3.22
N ASP A 97 4.38 16.29 -3.17
CA ASP A 97 4.33 17.41 -4.12
C ASP A 97 5.30 17.22 -5.30
N THR A 98 6.02 16.11 -5.35
CA THR A 98 7.03 15.80 -6.38
C THR A 98 6.47 14.82 -7.40
N ALA A 99 6.69 15.07 -8.69
CA ALA A 99 6.38 14.14 -9.77
C ALA A 99 7.64 13.81 -10.58
N TYR A 100 7.88 12.52 -10.79
CA TYR A 100 8.90 11.98 -11.67
C TYR A 100 8.24 11.53 -12.96
N VAL A 101 8.56 12.19 -14.07
CA VAL A 101 8.04 11.84 -15.40
C VAL A 101 9.10 11.09 -16.16
N PHE A 102 8.79 9.85 -16.53
CA PHE A 102 9.64 8.99 -17.32
C PHE A 102 9.11 8.97 -18.76
N ASP A 103 9.92 9.49 -19.68
CA ASP A 103 9.66 9.40 -21.12
C ASP A 103 10.39 8.18 -21.67
N LYS A 104 9.62 7.16 -22.07
CA LYS A 104 10.15 5.90 -22.60
C LYS A 104 10.69 6.07 -24.02
N THR A 105 10.16 7.02 -24.78
CA THR A 105 10.60 7.31 -26.15
C THR A 105 11.94 8.04 -26.13
N ALA A 106 12.03 9.09 -25.30
CA ALA A 106 13.27 9.86 -25.14
C ALA A 106 14.28 9.20 -24.19
N GLN A 107 13.87 8.16 -23.46
CA GLN A 107 14.64 7.50 -22.40
C GLN A 107 15.14 8.47 -21.32
N THR A 108 14.28 9.41 -20.92
CA THR A 108 14.62 10.43 -19.91
C THR A 108 13.74 10.33 -18.68
N MET A 109 14.25 10.83 -17.56
CA MET A 109 13.47 11.05 -16.34
C MET A 109 13.63 12.51 -15.93
N THR A 110 12.52 13.21 -15.76
CA THR A 110 12.48 14.61 -15.30
C THR A 110 11.69 14.72 -14.01
N GLN A 111 12.26 15.41 -13.02
CA GLN A 111 11.63 15.69 -11.74
C GLN A 111 10.97 17.06 -11.77
N TYR A 112 9.73 17.13 -11.30
CA TYR A 112 8.96 18.36 -11.14
C TYR A 112 8.54 18.52 -9.68
N GLU A 113 8.81 19.69 -9.12
CA GLU A 113 8.45 20.03 -7.75
C GLU A 113 7.21 20.95 -7.72
N GLY A 114 6.33 20.67 -6.77
CA GLY A 114 5.07 21.38 -6.55
C GLY A 114 3.89 20.68 -7.23
N ALA A 115 2.80 20.54 -6.48
CA ALA A 115 1.57 19.89 -6.96
C ALA A 115 0.97 20.59 -8.20
N ILE A 116 1.02 21.93 -8.26
CA ILE A 116 0.53 22.72 -9.41
C ILE A 116 1.39 22.44 -10.65
N THR A 117 2.71 22.54 -10.53
CA THR A 117 3.67 22.27 -11.61
C THR A 117 3.47 20.86 -12.15
N SER A 118 3.43 19.87 -11.28
CA SER A 118 3.24 18.46 -11.62
C SER A 118 1.97 18.24 -12.44
N LYS A 119 0.86 18.83 -12.02
CA LYS A 119 -0.42 18.73 -12.72
C LYS A 119 -0.41 19.42 -14.09
N ILE A 120 0.22 20.59 -14.20
CA ILE A 120 0.36 21.32 -15.47
C ILE A 120 1.16 20.48 -16.48
N VAL A 121 2.25 19.86 -16.02
CA VAL A 121 3.10 18.99 -16.85
C VAL A 121 2.33 17.79 -17.39
N VAL A 122 1.64 17.04 -16.51
CA VAL A 122 0.79 15.90 -16.92
C VAL A 122 -0.23 16.34 -17.97
N ARG A 123 -0.93 17.45 -17.74
CA ARG A 123 -1.90 18.00 -18.69
C ARG A 123 -1.27 18.39 -20.02
N SER A 124 -0.06 18.97 -20.01
CA SER A 124 0.64 19.37 -21.23
C SER A 124 0.98 18.19 -22.13
N PHE A 125 1.40 17.06 -21.54
CA PHE A 125 1.70 15.85 -22.29
C PHE A 125 0.44 15.20 -22.86
N TRP A 126 -0.62 15.16 -22.07
CA TRP A 126 -1.92 14.71 -22.54
C TRP A 126 -2.46 15.55 -23.70
N GLN A 127 -2.34 16.88 -23.63
CA GLN A 127 -2.74 17.78 -24.73
C GLN A 127 -1.94 17.60 -26.02
N ARG A 128 -0.74 17.02 -25.94
CA ARG A 128 0.08 16.64 -27.10
C ARG A 128 -0.31 15.27 -27.68
N GLY A 129 -1.33 14.61 -27.14
CA GLY A 129 -1.81 13.31 -27.59
C GLY A 129 -0.95 12.13 -27.11
N MET A 130 -0.07 12.34 -26.12
CA MET A 130 0.74 11.25 -25.58
C MET A 130 -0.08 10.37 -24.65
N ASN A 131 0.13 9.06 -24.72
CA ASN A 131 -0.47 8.09 -23.79
C ASN A 131 0.43 7.90 -22.58
N GLY A 132 -0.16 7.80 -21.39
CA GLY A 132 0.63 7.59 -20.17
C GLY A 132 -0.11 6.91 -19.04
N TYR A 133 0.66 6.56 -18.02
CA TYR A 133 0.16 5.92 -16.81
C TYR A 133 0.69 6.62 -15.55
N ILE A 134 -0.19 6.87 -14.59
CA ILE A 134 0.13 7.59 -13.36
C ILE A 134 0.15 6.61 -12.18
N ILE A 135 1.24 6.59 -11.43
CA ILE A 135 1.32 6.05 -10.07
C ILE A 135 1.28 7.25 -9.13
N TYR A 136 0.16 7.43 -8.44
CA TYR A 136 0.00 8.50 -7.45
C TYR A 136 0.14 7.93 -6.03
N ASP A 137 1.33 8.07 -5.46
CA ASP A 137 1.64 7.62 -4.12
C ASP A 137 1.33 8.70 -3.07
N VAL A 138 0.26 8.48 -2.30
CA VAL A 138 -0.23 9.49 -1.38
C VAL A 138 0.69 9.60 -0.17
N ALA A 139 1.29 10.78 -0.03
CA ALA A 139 2.11 11.13 1.12
C ALA A 139 1.31 11.16 2.45
N LYS A 140 2.02 11.43 3.54
CA LYS A 140 1.52 11.31 4.94
C LYS A 140 0.24 12.11 5.27
N LYS A 141 -0.19 13.09 4.47
CA LYS A 141 -1.39 13.90 4.75
C LYS A 141 -2.71 13.22 4.42
N GLY A 142 -2.70 12.04 3.77
CA GLY A 142 -3.89 11.19 3.64
C GLY A 142 -5.06 11.87 2.91
N THR A 143 -4.78 12.67 1.90
CA THR A 143 -5.81 13.26 1.02
C THR A 143 -5.67 12.61 -0.35
N PRO A 144 -6.79 12.19 -1.00
CA PRO A 144 -6.73 11.66 -2.35
C PRO A 144 -6.23 12.73 -3.33
N PRO A 145 -5.69 12.36 -4.50
CA PRO A 145 -5.39 13.34 -5.54
C PRO A 145 -6.65 14.12 -5.93
N ALA A 146 -6.44 15.34 -6.43
CA ALA A 146 -7.52 16.10 -7.05
C ALA A 146 -8.18 15.27 -8.16
N THR A 147 -9.50 15.36 -8.29
CA THR A 147 -10.29 14.58 -9.26
C THR A 147 -9.86 14.80 -10.72
N ASN A 148 -9.20 15.92 -11.00
CA ASN A 148 -8.66 16.29 -12.30
C ASN A 148 -7.12 16.23 -12.37
N PHE A 149 -6.48 15.45 -11.49
CA PHE A 149 -5.05 15.21 -11.57
C PHE A 149 -4.71 14.36 -12.80
N ALA A 150 -5.38 13.22 -12.97
CA ALA A 150 -5.30 12.43 -14.19
C ALA A 150 -6.16 13.08 -15.29
N PRO A 151 -5.74 12.97 -16.56
CA PRO A 151 -6.58 13.32 -17.69
C PRO A 151 -7.92 12.56 -17.68
N ALA A 152 -8.97 13.20 -18.19
CA ALA A 152 -10.32 12.59 -18.23
C ALA A 152 -10.40 11.39 -19.18
N SER A 153 -9.51 11.32 -20.18
CA SER A 153 -9.43 10.23 -21.16
C SER A 153 -7.98 9.89 -21.50
N GLY A 154 -7.71 8.65 -21.90
CA GLY A 154 -6.45 8.23 -22.54
C GLY A 154 -5.27 7.96 -21.60
N TRP A 155 -5.45 8.07 -20.28
CA TRP A 155 -4.42 7.78 -19.28
C TRP A 155 -4.97 6.90 -18.17
N GLY A 156 -4.16 5.92 -17.75
CA GLY A 156 -4.45 5.10 -16.58
C GLY A 156 -3.89 5.70 -15.31
N MET A 157 -4.48 5.36 -14.16
CA MET A 157 -3.98 5.83 -12.87
C MET A 157 -4.17 4.78 -11.78
N ILE A 158 -3.15 4.57 -10.97
CA ILE A 158 -3.26 3.89 -9.68
C ILE A 158 -2.89 4.83 -8.56
N VAL A 159 -3.77 4.94 -7.57
CA VAL A 159 -3.54 5.68 -6.34
C VAL A 159 -3.08 4.70 -5.27
N VAL A 160 -1.88 4.89 -4.74
CA VAL A 160 -1.33 4.11 -3.62
C VAL A 160 -1.74 4.78 -2.32
N SER A 161 -2.58 4.11 -1.52
CA SER A 161 -3.15 4.75 -0.33
C SER A 161 -2.12 4.97 0.78
N SER A 162 -2.26 6.10 1.48
CA SER A 162 -1.33 6.47 2.53
C SER A 162 -1.48 5.59 3.79
N PRO A 163 -0.47 5.55 4.68
CA PRO A 163 -0.56 4.89 5.98
C PRO A 163 -1.58 5.50 6.97
N LYS A 164 -2.10 6.71 6.69
CA LYS A 164 -2.94 7.50 7.61
C LYS A 164 -4.34 7.80 7.04
N VAL A 165 -4.81 7.00 6.07
CA VAL A 165 -6.11 7.23 5.44
C VAL A 165 -7.22 6.71 6.35
N SER A 166 -8.21 7.56 6.62
CA SER A 166 -9.56 7.17 6.97
C SER A 166 -10.44 7.19 5.71
N ASN A 167 -11.45 6.34 5.65
CA ASN A 167 -12.48 6.34 4.59
C ASN A 167 -12.01 6.03 3.15
N TYR A 168 -11.52 4.81 2.91
CA TYR A 168 -11.20 4.31 1.56
C TYR A 168 -12.41 4.30 0.60
N ASP A 169 -13.62 4.23 1.15
CA ASP A 169 -14.86 4.16 0.40
C ASP A 169 -15.16 5.46 -0.33
N GLU A 170 -14.99 6.59 0.37
CA GLU A 170 -15.09 7.92 -0.22
C GLU A 170 -14.04 8.14 -1.30
N TRP A 171 -12.81 7.68 -1.09
CA TRP A 171 -11.75 7.79 -2.09
C TRP A 171 -12.09 7.02 -3.36
N ALA A 172 -12.53 5.77 -3.22
CA ALA A 172 -12.93 4.96 -4.36
C ALA A 172 -14.09 5.62 -5.14
N LYS A 173 -15.05 6.22 -4.43
CA LYS A 173 -16.15 6.98 -5.06
C LYS A 173 -15.66 8.23 -5.76
N GLN A 174 -14.83 9.06 -5.11
CA GLN A 174 -14.27 10.30 -5.65
C GLN A 174 -13.45 10.04 -6.92
N LEU A 175 -12.63 8.99 -6.91
CA LEU A 175 -11.76 8.63 -8.01
C LEU A 175 -12.45 7.74 -9.05
N LYS A 176 -13.69 7.32 -8.81
CA LYS A 176 -14.38 6.27 -9.57
C LYS A 176 -13.49 5.05 -9.79
N ALA A 177 -12.76 4.67 -8.73
CA ALA A 177 -11.68 3.72 -8.80
C ALA A 177 -12.09 2.32 -8.34
N VAL A 178 -11.55 1.32 -9.03
CA VAL A 178 -11.58 -0.08 -8.60
C VAL A 178 -10.59 -0.26 -7.44
N ARG A 179 -11.02 -0.94 -6.39
CA ARG A 179 -10.16 -1.21 -5.22
C ARG A 179 -9.30 -2.43 -5.50
N ILE A 180 -8.00 -2.30 -5.24
CA ILE A 180 -7.06 -3.43 -5.19
C ILE A 180 -6.64 -3.58 -3.73
N ILE A 181 -6.92 -4.74 -3.13
CA ILE A 181 -6.62 -4.98 -1.71
C ILE A 181 -5.40 -5.88 -1.58
N MET A 182 -4.34 -5.32 -1.01
CA MET A 182 -3.07 -5.98 -0.77
C MET A 182 -3.02 -6.49 0.67
N ASN A 183 -2.89 -7.81 0.82
CA ASN A 183 -2.71 -8.44 2.13
C ASN A 183 -1.31 -8.17 2.69
N CYS A 184 -1.15 -8.39 4.00
CA CYS A 184 0.19 -8.52 4.58
C CYS A 184 0.92 -9.72 3.96
N PRO A 185 2.27 -9.69 3.87
CA PRO A 185 3.06 -10.84 3.48
C PRO A 185 2.81 -12.04 4.40
N ASP A 186 2.97 -13.24 3.86
CA ASP A 186 2.94 -14.46 4.66
C ASP A 186 4.30 -14.72 5.37
N GLU A 187 4.36 -15.74 6.22
CA GLU A 187 5.59 -16.10 6.95
C GLU A 187 6.73 -16.45 6.01
N MET A 188 6.45 -17.16 4.92
CA MET A 188 7.47 -17.61 3.96
C MET A 188 8.02 -16.46 3.13
N ASP A 189 7.16 -15.50 2.76
CA ASP A 189 7.54 -14.24 2.15
C ASP A 189 8.53 -13.51 3.07
N VAL A 190 8.18 -13.29 4.34
CA VAL A 190 9.06 -12.57 5.28
C VAL A 190 10.35 -13.35 5.51
N LYS A 191 10.29 -14.68 5.64
CA LYS A 191 11.47 -15.53 5.78
C LYS A 191 12.42 -15.40 4.58
N ALA A 192 11.87 -15.34 3.37
CA ALA A 192 12.65 -15.10 2.16
C ALA A 192 13.29 -13.69 2.15
N MET A 193 12.57 -12.67 2.66
CA MET A 193 13.14 -11.33 2.84
C MET A 193 14.33 -11.37 3.81
N CYS A 194 14.19 -12.04 4.96
CA CYS A 194 15.27 -12.21 5.93
C CYS A 194 16.50 -12.88 5.33
N ALA A 195 16.31 -14.00 4.62
CA ALA A 195 17.39 -14.72 3.96
C ALA A 195 18.17 -13.83 2.98
N TRP A 196 17.47 -12.99 2.20
CA TRP A 196 18.12 -12.06 1.29
C TRP A 196 18.83 -10.90 1.99
N MET A 197 18.21 -10.31 3.01
CA MET A 197 18.79 -9.21 3.81
C MET A 197 20.06 -9.65 4.53
N LYS A 198 20.17 -10.94 4.85
CA LYS A 198 21.29 -11.56 5.57
C LYS A 198 22.08 -12.54 4.70
N ARG A 199 22.02 -12.42 3.37
CA ARG A 199 22.64 -13.36 2.43
C ARG A 199 24.17 -13.47 2.56
N ASP A 200 24.82 -12.39 2.99
CA ASP A 200 26.28 -12.28 3.07
C ASP A 200 26.84 -12.62 4.46
N VAL A 201 26.00 -13.09 5.39
CA VAL A 201 26.41 -13.53 6.73
C VAL A 201 26.29 -15.04 6.90
N THR A 202 26.75 -15.57 8.04
CA THR A 202 26.75 -17.02 8.29
C THR A 202 25.33 -17.59 8.40
N LYS A 203 25.18 -18.91 8.21
CA LYS A 203 23.88 -19.58 8.38
C LYS A 203 23.32 -19.44 9.79
N ASP A 204 24.19 -19.42 10.79
CA ASP A 204 23.79 -19.28 12.19
C ASP A 204 23.25 -17.86 12.45
N GLU A 205 23.94 -16.82 11.97
CA GLU A 205 23.46 -15.44 12.06
C GLU A 205 22.16 -15.21 11.27
N GLN A 206 21.96 -15.90 10.13
CA GLN A 206 20.68 -15.89 9.40
C GLN A 206 19.56 -16.51 10.23
N ALA A 207 19.83 -17.62 10.91
CA ALA A 207 18.85 -18.31 11.76
C ALA A 207 18.48 -17.43 12.98
N GLU A 208 19.46 -16.85 13.66
CA GLU A 208 19.23 -15.93 14.77
C GLU A 208 18.41 -14.70 14.35
N TYR A 209 18.73 -14.12 13.18
CA TYR A 209 17.97 -13.01 12.64
C TYR A 209 16.51 -13.40 12.33
N TRP A 210 16.29 -14.59 11.77
CA TRP A 210 14.94 -15.09 11.51
C TRP A 210 14.15 -15.31 12.80
N GLU A 211 14.73 -15.91 13.84
CA GLU A 211 14.06 -16.10 15.14
C GLU A 211 13.64 -14.76 15.76
N MET A 212 14.50 -13.74 15.68
CA MET A 212 14.16 -12.39 16.12
C MET A 212 12.97 -11.82 15.32
N VAL A 213 13.01 -11.89 13.98
CA VAL A 213 11.92 -11.37 13.13
C VAL A 213 10.61 -12.13 13.36
N LYS A 214 10.69 -13.44 13.56
CA LYS A 214 9.53 -14.29 13.85
C LYS A 214 8.87 -13.87 15.17
N LYS A 215 9.66 -13.66 16.23
CA LYS A 215 9.15 -13.12 17.50
C LYS A 215 8.45 -11.77 17.29
N HIS A 216 9.05 -10.86 16.51
CA HIS A 216 8.41 -9.58 16.21
C HIS A 216 7.08 -9.76 15.46
N MET A 217 7.00 -10.71 14.53
CA MET A 217 5.75 -11.02 13.82
C MET A 217 4.66 -11.56 14.74
N ASP A 218 5.01 -12.38 15.73
CA ASP A 218 4.04 -12.91 16.68
C ASP A 218 3.41 -11.81 17.54
N GLU A 219 4.15 -10.74 17.82
CA GLU A 219 3.71 -9.64 18.69
C GLU A 219 3.12 -8.44 17.94
N VAL A 220 3.64 -8.10 16.75
CA VAL A 220 3.20 -6.92 15.97
C VAL A 220 2.81 -7.23 14.52
N GLY A 221 2.66 -8.50 14.19
CA GLY A 221 2.23 -9.02 12.88
C GLY A 221 3.28 -8.92 11.79
N PRO A 222 3.03 -9.52 10.61
CA PRO A 222 3.92 -9.49 9.44
C PRO A 222 3.88 -8.12 8.74
N ILE A 223 4.35 -7.07 9.42
CA ILE A 223 4.44 -5.72 8.89
C ILE A 223 5.92 -5.36 8.70
N PRO A 224 6.47 -5.51 7.47
CA PRO A 224 7.87 -5.22 7.13
C PRO A 224 8.47 -3.96 7.75
N ARG A 225 7.67 -2.89 7.86
CA ARG A 225 8.12 -1.63 8.47
C ARG A 225 8.61 -1.78 9.92
N TYR A 226 8.07 -2.72 10.68
CA TYR A 226 8.29 -2.82 12.13
C TYR A 226 9.10 -4.04 12.54
N ILE A 227 9.10 -5.12 11.75
CA ILE A 227 9.63 -6.42 12.20
C ILE A 227 11.14 -6.60 11.98
N PHE A 228 11.76 -5.87 11.04
CA PHE A 228 13.16 -6.09 10.67
C PHE A 228 14.20 -5.36 11.54
N GLU A 229 13.78 -4.33 12.28
CA GLU A 229 14.67 -3.47 13.06
C GLU A 229 14.13 -3.31 14.49
N GLU A 230 14.97 -3.64 15.48
CA GLU A 230 14.66 -3.60 16.92
C GLU A 230 14.00 -2.28 17.34
N LYS A 231 14.61 -1.15 16.97
CA LYS A 231 14.09 0.19 17.32
C LYS A 231 12.69 0.44 16.76
N LYS A 232 12.39 -0.04 15.55
CA LYS A 232 11.06 0.14 14.92
C LYS A 232 10.04 -0.79 15.56
N TYR A 233 10.44 -2.00 15.92
CA TYR A 233 9.64 -2.95 16.68
C TYR A 233 9.27 -2.39 18.07
N ILE A 234 10.23 -1.93 18.86
CA ILE A 234 9.98 -1.33 20.20
C ILE A 234 9.01 -0.14 20.10
N ASN A 235 9.24 0.76 19.14
CA ASN A 235 8.33 1.88 18.90
C ASN A 235 6.92 1.43 18.51
N ARG A 236 6.80 0.29 17.80
CA ARG A 236 5.51 -0.28 17.42
C ARG A 236 4.79 -0.88 18.62
N ILE A 237 5.50 -1.58 19.51
CA ILE A 237 4.94 -2.09 20.77
C ILE A 237 4.38 -0.93 21.62
N GLY A 238 5.17 0.12 21.85
CA GLY A 238 4.67 1.29 22.59
C GLY A 238 3.44 1.92 21.94
N ALA A 239 3.40 2.02 20.61
CA ALA A 239 2.23 2.52 19.90
C ALA A 239 0.99 1.59 20.03
N VAL A 240 1.19 0.26 20.11
CA VAL A 240 0.12 -0.71 20.39
C VAL A 240 -0.41 -0.50 21.81
N ASP A 241 0.47 -0.35 22.79
CA ASP A 241 0.10 -0.13 24.20
C ASP A 241 -0.69 1.16 24.38
N ASP A 242 -0.24 2.25 23.76
CA ASP A 242 -0.96 3.53 23.74
C ASP A 242 -2.37 3.37 23.13
N ALA A 243 -2.47 2.62 22.02
CA ALA A 243 -3.75 2.39 21.36
C ALA A 243 -4.70 1.54 22.20
N LEU A 244 -4.20 0.51 22.88
CA LEU A 244 -4.99 -0.28 23.84
C LEU A 244 -5.45 0.57 25.02
N GLY A 245 -4.57 1.43 25.55
CA GLY A 245 -4.90 2.34 26.64
C GLY A 245 -6.02 3.31 26.28
N ALA A 246 -6.04 3.78 25.02
CA ALA A 246 -7.01 4.73 24.49
C ALA A 246 -8.40 4.16 24.17
N ILE A 247 -8.61 2.84 24.24
CA ILE A 247 -9.92 2.21 23.99
C ILE A 247 -10.95 2.71 25.02
N LYS A 248 -12.09 3.22 24.54
CA LYS A 248 -13.19 3.74 25.35
C LYS A 248 -14.43 2.82 25.29
N PRO A 249 -15.37 2.93 26.26
CA PRO A 249 -16.59 2.12 26.26
C PRO A 249 -17.48 2.32 25.02
N ILE A 250 -17.36 3.47 24.37
CA ILE A 250 -18.13 3.83 23.17
C ILE A 250 -17.51 3.31 21.86
N ASP A 251 -16.35 2.64 21.91
CA ASP A 251 -15.68 2.10 20.73
C ASP A 251 -16.11 0.67 20.38
N ASP A 252 -17.28 0.25 20.87
CA ASP A 252 -17.86 -1.05 20.56
C ASP A 252 -18.05 -1.20 19.03
N GLY A 253 -17.68 -2.36 18.50
CA GLY A 253 -17.68 -2.64 17.06
C GLY A 253 -16.55 -2.02 16.23
N LYS A 254 -15.74 -1.08 16.76
CA LYS A 254 -14.62 -0.48 15.99
C LYS A 254 -13.40 -1.39 15.91
N TYR A 255 -13.11 -2.11 16.99
CA TYR A 255 -11.87 -2.89 17.16
C TYR A 255 -12.05 -4.40 17.14
N LEU A 256 -13.27 -4.88 17.42
CA LEU A 256 -13.65 -6.30 17.42
C LEU A 256 -15.16 -6.41 17.22
N THR A 257 -15.61 -7.56 16.69
CA THR A 257 -17.02 -7.99 16.72
C THR A 257 -17.34 -8.69 18.05
N GLU A 258 -18.63 -8.79 18.40
CA GLU A 258 -19.07 -9.68 19.48
C GLU A 258 -18.51 -11.10 19.26
N GLY A 259 -17.65 -11.55 20.19
CA GLY A 259 -16.98 -12.84 20.13
C GLY A 259 -15.55 -12.84 19.57
N GLY A 260 -15.04 -11.71 19.06
CA GLY A 260 -13.62 -11.50 18.75
C GLY A 260 -13.01 -12.34 17.60
N THR A 261 -13.81 -13.16 16.92
CA THR A 261 -13.34 -14.16 15.93
C THR A 261 -13.71 -13.84 14.48
N LYS A 262 -14.63 -12.89 14.24
CA LYS A 262 -15.10 -12.55 12.89
C LYS A 262 -14.44 -11.30 12.37
N LEU A 263 -14.01 -11.36 11.10
CA LEU A 263 -13.59 -10.20 10.32
C LEU A 263 -14.72 -9.16 10.24
N TRP A 264 -14.40 -7.87 10.25
CA TRP A 264 -15.41 -6.79 10.28
C TRP A 264 -15.04 -5.58 9.45
N TYR A 265 -16.03 -4.80 9.07
CA TYR A 265 -15.81 -3.50 8.42
C TYR A 265 -15.79 -2.38 9.47
N SER A 266 -14.85 -1.46 9.33
CA SER A 266 -14.78 -0.21 10.09
C SER A 266 -14.11 0.83 9.20
N GLU A 267 -14.69 2.04 9.14
CA GLU A 267 -14.21 3.13 8.30
C GLU A 267 -12.95 3.81 8.84
N ASP A 268 -12.73 3.74 10.17
CA ASP A 268 -11.61 4.38 10.87
C ASP A 268 -11.10 3.52 12.04
N PRO A 269 -10.56 2.31 11.79
CA PRO A 269 -9.99 1.51 12.84
C PRO A 269 -8.57 1.97 13.16
N SER A 270 -8.13 1.82 14.40
CA SER A 270 -6.73 2.02 14.75
C SER A 270 -5.88 0.93 14.06
N HIS A 271 -5.22 1.30 12.96
CA HIS A 271 -4.23 0.47 12.26
C HIS A 271 -2.98 0.17 13.11
N LYS A 272 -2.98 0.58 14.38
CA LYS A 272 -2.05 0.09 15.41
C LYS A 272 -2.47 -1.28 15.96
N LEU A 273 -3.77 -1.61 15.96
CA LEU A 273 -4.33 -2.85 16.49
C LEU A 273 -4.85 -3.80 15.40
N VAL A 274 -5.29 -3.23 14.27
CA VAL A 274 -5.90 -4.00 13.19
C VAL A 274 -5.08 -3.99 11.91
N LYS A 275 -5.23 -5.05 11.12
CA LYS A 275 -4.76 -5.16 9.74
C LYS A 275 -5.93 -5.31 8.78
N ILE A 276 -5.70 -4.91 7.55
CA ILE A 276 -6.61 -5.10 6.43
C ILE A 276 -6.40 -6.50 5.85
N VAL A 277 -7.50 -7.20 5.61
CA VAL A 277 -7.56 -8.52 4.98
C VAL A 277 -8.49 -8.44 3.78
N ARG A 278 -8.04 -8.98 2.65
CA ARG A 278 -8.85 -9.19 1.45
C ARG A 278 -9.84 -10.33 1.70
N ALA A 279 -11.11 -10.07 1.44
CA ALA A 279 -12.16 -11.07 1.37
C ALA A 279 -12.86 -11.02 0.00
N LYS A 280 -13.53 -12.11 -0.37
CA LYS A 280 -14.40 -12.18 -1.54
C LYS A 280 -15.84 -12.34 -1.08
N THR A 281 -16.72 -11.54 -1.66
CA THR A 281 -18.17 -11.70 -1.49
C THR A 281 -18.66 -12.94 -2.24
N GLU A 282 -19.87 -13.41 -1.95
CA GLU A 282 -20.52 -14.51 -2.69
C GLU A 282 -20.60 -14.23 -4.20
N LYS A 283 -20.74 -12.95 -4.57
CA LYS A 283 -20.76 -12.50 -5.97
C LYS A 283 -19.36 -12.34 -6.59
N GLY A 284 -18.30 -12.73 -5.88
CA GLY A 284 -16.92 -12.68 -6.36
C GLY A 284 -16.22 -11.33 -6.26
N ALA A 285 -16.89 -10.27 -5.81
CA ALA A 285 -16.29 -8.94 -5.64
C ALA A 285 -15.32 -8.92 -4.44
N GLU A 286 -14.15 -8.28 -4.61
CA GLU A 286 -13.19 -8.08 -3.52
C GLU A 286 -13.65 -6.97 -2.59
N VAL A 287 -13.65 -7.26 -1.29
CA VAL A 287 -13.91 -6.31 -0.21
C VAL A 287 -12.81 -6.42 0.83
N PHE A 288 -12.56 -5.33 1.56
CA PHE A 288 -11.60 -5.36 2.66
C PHE A 288 -12.36 -5.53 3.96
N LEU A 289 -11.80 -6.34 4.85
CA LEU A 289 -12.24 -6.47 6.22
C LEU A 289 -11.05 -6.22 7.14
N ASN A 290 -11.34 -5.92 8.39
CA ASN A 290 -10.36 -5.77 9.45
C ASN A 290 -10.21 -7.09 10.20
N ALA A 291 -8.99 -7.36 10.62
CA ALA A 291 -8.62 -8.43 11.54
C ALA A 291 -7.64 -7.88 12.58
N PRO A 292 -7.50 -8.50 13.75
CA PRO A 292 -6.34 -8.22 14.61
C PRO A 292 -5.04 -8.45 13.83
N ILE A 293 -4.04 -7.64 14.13
CA ILE A 293 -2.72 -7.74 13.47
C ILE A 293 -2.12 -9.14 13.66
N CYS A 294 -2.16 -9.63 14.89
CA CYS A 294 -1.75 -10.96 15.32
C CYS A 294 -2.68 -11.44 16.45
N ALA A 295 -2.54 -12.71 16.85
CA ALA A 295 -3.36 -13.32 17.89
C ALA A 295 -3.21 -12.62 19.26
N ASP A 296 -1.98 -12.26 19.65
CA ASP A 296 -1.70 -11.55 20.91
C ASP A 296 -2.46 -10.22 21.01
N ILE A 297 -2.31 -9.36 20.00
CA ILE A 297 -3.03 -8.09 19.93
C ILE A 297 -4.54 -8.30 19.95
N GLY A 298 -5.05 -9.33 19.27
CA GLY A 298 -6.47 -9.69 19.30
C GLY A 298 -6.95 -10.02 20.72
N PHE A 299 -6.22 -10.86 21.44
CA PHE A 299 -6.52 -11.23 22.82
C PHE A 299 -6.50 -10.02 23.76
N ARG A 300 -5.45 -9.20 23.68
CA ARG A 300 -5.27 -8.00 24.52
C ARG A 300 -6.35 -6.95 24.25
N THR A 301 -6.75 -6.79 22.99
CA THR A 301 -7.86 -5.91 22.60
C THR A 301 -9.18 -6.39 23.21
N ALA A 302 -9.46 -7.69 23.13
CA ALA A 302 -10.67 -8.28 23.70
C ALA A 302 -10.72 -8.14 25.23
N ASP A 303 -9.60 -8.39 25.91
CA ASP A 303 -9.50 -8.21 27.37
C ASP A 303 -9.72 -6.75 27.79
N ARG A 304 -9.12 -5.81 27.06
CA ARG A 304 -9.30 -4.38 27.31
C ARG A 304 -10.75 -3.94 27.12
N LEU A 305 -11.39 -4.34 26.02
CA LEU A 305 -12.81 -4.04 25.78
C LEU A 305 -13.69 -4.57 26.91
N ARG A 306 -13.48 -5.82 27.34
CA ARG A 306 -14.22 -6.43 28.46
C ARG A 306 -14.10 -5.62 29.75
N LYS A 307 -12.89 -5.17 30.10
CA LYS A 307 -12.64 -4.36 31.31
C LYS A 307 -13.37 -3.01 31.24
N VAL A 308 -13.32 -2.36 30.08
CA VAL A 308 -13.90 -1.04 29.87
C VAL A 308 -15.43 -1.08 29.78
N MET A 309 -16.02 -2.15 29.23
CA MET A 309 -17.47 -2.37 29.23
C MET A 309 -18.01 -2.67 30.63
N ARG A 310 -17.36 -3.55 31.40
CA ARG A 310 -17.77 -3.81 32.79
C ARG A 310 -17.76 -2.55 33.65
N ALA A 311 -16.79 -1.66 33.46
CA ALA A 311 -16.74 -0.38 34.17
C ALA A 311 -17.92 0.55 33.85
N LYS A 312 -18.57 0.40 32.69
CA LYS A 312 -19.79 1.13 32.33
C LYS A 312 -21.00 0.63 33.12
N ASP A 313 -21.11 -0.67 33.30
CA ASP A 313 -22.24 -1.32 33.99
C ASP A 313 -22.30 -1.01 35.51
N PHE A 314 -21.17 -0.61 36.11
CA PHE A 314 -21.11 -0.16 37.52
C PHE A 314 -21.39 1.33 37.71
N CYS A 315 -21.50 2.11 36.63
CA CYS A 315 -21.74 3.56 36.66
C CYS A 315 -23.17 3.94 36.27
N CYS A 316 -24.10 2.99 36.25
CA CYS A 316 -25.54 3.19 36.00
C CYS A 316 -26.36 2.75 37.21
#